data_AF-A0A5B6TQN0-F1
#
_entry.id   AF-A0A5B6TQN0-F1
#
_cell.length_a   1.000
_cell.length_b   1.000
_cell.length_c   1.000
_cell.angle_alpha   90.00
_cell.angle_beta   90.00
_cell.angle_gamma   90.00
#
_symmetry.space_group_name_H-M   'P 1'
#
loop_
_entity.id
_entity.type
_entity.pdbx_description
1 polymer ?
#
loop_
_entity_poly.entity_id
_entity_poly.type
_entity_poly.pdbx_seq_one_letter_code
_entity_poly.pdbx_strand_id
1 'polypeptide(L)' 'MRARETGFAEIVVVPDEPVAASMPAVPPAAIELEIAGKVRLRVPLTTPPTLAAALVKALGVS' A
#
# COMPACT_ATOMS: atom_id res chain seq x y z
N MET A 1 18.42 43.53 3.03
CA MET A 1 17.37 42.58 2.59
C MET A 1 17.98 41.19 2.62
N ARG A 2 17.55 40.31 3.54
CA ARG A 2 18.07 38.93 3.65
C ARG A 2 17.18 38.02 2.79
N ALA A 3 17.65 37.64 1.61
CA ALA A 3 17.12 36.52 0.86
C ALA A 3 17.96 35.28 1.25
N ARG A 4 17.32 34.30 1.89
CA ARG A 4 17.89 32.97 2.08
C ARG A 4 17.74 32.24 0.75
N GLU A 5 18.82 32.09 0.01
CA GLU A 5 18.86 31.23 -1.17
C GLU A 5 19.15 29.80 -0.73
N THR A 6 18.11 29.06 -0.37
CA THR A 6 18.17 27.60 -0.31
C THR A 6 17.90 27.06 -1.71
N GLY A 7 18.87 27.22 -2.61
CA GLY A 7 18.75 26.80 -4.00
C GLY A 7 19.09 25.32 -4.17
N PHE A 8 18.13 24.42 -3.92
CA PHE A 8 18.26 23.05 -4.42
C PHE A 8 18.19 23.11 -5.95
N ALA A 9 19.21 22.58 -6.63
CA ALA A 9 19.20 22.43 -8.08
C ALA A 9 18.34 21.22 -8.46
N GLU A 10 17.40 21.40 -9.39
CA GLU A 10 16.61 20.31 -9.96
C GLU A 10 17.53 19.46 -10.86
N ILE A 11 17.73 18.19 -10.49
CA ILE A 11 18.52 17.24 -11.27
C ILE A 11 17.53 16.23 -11.88
N VAL A 12 17.47 16.21 -13.21
CA VAL A 12 16.72 15.19 -13.97
C VAL A 12 17.69 14.09 -14.35
N VAL A 13 17.51 12.90 -13.78
CA VAL A 13 18.28 11.70 -14.13
C VAL A 13 17.49 10.93 -15.19
N VAL A 14 18.04 10.86 -16.40
CA VAL A 14 17.48 10.05 -17.50
C VAL A 14 18.27 8.74 -17.57
N PRO A 15 17.63 7.57 -17.47
CA PRO A 15 18.32 6.29 -17.62
C PRO A 15 18.69 6.04 -19.10
N ASP A 16 19.92 5.57 -19.34
CA ASP A 16 20.50 5.32 -20.69
C ASP A 16 19.93 4.08 -21.40
N GLU A 17 19.27 3.18 -20.68
CA GLU A 17 18.63 1.99 -21.24
C GLU A 17 17.22 1.86 -20.68
N PRO A 18 16.24 1.33 -21.46
CA PRO A 18 14.99 0.89 -20.89
C PRO A 18 15.30 -0.33 -20.02
N VAL A 19 15.73 -0.09 -18.78
CA VAL A 19 15.53 -1.04 -17.71
C VAL A 19 14.02 -1.24 -17.75
N ALA A 20 13.59 -2.39 -18.27
CA ALA A 20 12.25 -2.86 -18.06
C ALA A 20 12.11 -2.87 -16.55
N ALA A 21 11.55 -1.78 -16.02
CA ALA A 21 11.22 -1.66 -14.63
C ALA A 21 10.21 -2.77 -14.45
N SER A 22 10.68 -3.93 -14.00
CA SER A 22 9.87 -4.81 -13.20
C SER A 22 9.46 -3.94 -12.03
N MET A 23 8.35 -3.21 -12.21
CA MET A 23 7.69 -2.49 -11.15
C MET A 23 7.66 -3.50 -10.02
N PRO A 24 8.27 -3.21 -8.86
CA PRO A 24 8.07 -4.07 -7.71
C PRO A 24 6.56 -4.18 -7.60
N ALA A 25 6.04 -5.39 -7.75
CA ALA A 25 4.60 -5.61 -7.81
C ALA A 25 4.05 -5.08 -6.50
N VAL A 26 3.53 -3.85 -6.52
CA VAL A 26 2.95 -3.24 -5.33
C VAL A 26 1.80 -4.16 -4.98
N PRO A 27 1.83 -4.81 -3.80
CA PRO A 27 0.76 -5.71 -3.44
C PRO A 27 -0.55 -4.94 -3.55
N PRO A 28 -1.59 -5.51 -4.19
CA PRO A 28 -2.86 -4.83 -4.30
C PRO A 28 -3.34 -4.44 -2.90
N ALA A 29 -3.89 -3.23 -2.79
CA ALA A 29 -4.40 -2.71 -1.54
C ALA A 29 -5.40 -3.71 -0.92
N ALA A 30 -5.25 -3.90 0.39
CA ALA A 30 -6.04 -4.84 1.17
C ALA A 30 -6.19 -4.31 2.59
N ILE A 31 -7.26 -4.74 3.26
CA ILE A 31 -7.46 -4.51 4.68
C ILE A 31 -6.82 -5.68 5.43
N GLU A 32 -5.96 -5.39 6.40
CA GLU A 32 -5.36 -6.40 7.26
C GLU A 32 -5.92 -6.28 8.68
N LEU A 33 -6.36 -7.40 9.23
CA LEU A 33 -6.90 -7.49 10.59
C LEU A 33 -6.12 -8.54 11.35
N GLU A 34 -5.68 -8.19 12.56
CA GLU A 34 -5.10 -9.13 13.50
C GLU A 34 -6.04 -9.31 14.69
N ILE A 35 -6.44 -10.54 14.98
CA ILE A 35 -7.38 -10.88 16.05
C ILE A 35 -6.61 -11.58 17.16
N ALA A 36 -6.46 -10.88 18.29
CA ALA A 36 -5.80 -11.37 19.51
C ALA A 36 -4.43 -12.04 19.27
N GLY A 37 -3.68 -11.61 18.25
CA GLY A 37 -2.38 -12.20 17.87
C GLY A 37 -2.45 -13.63 17.32
N LYS A 38 -3.65 -14.18 17.07
CA LYS A 38 -3.85 -15.57 16.68
C LYS A 38 -4.28 -15.72 15.22
N VAL A 39 -5.07 -14.78 14.72
CA VAL A 39 -5.60 -14.83 13.35
C VAL A 39 -5.23 -13.57 12.63
N ARG A 40 -4.66 -13.71 11.43
CA ARG A 40 -4.44 -12.63 10.48
C ARG A 40 -5.37 -12.83 9.30
N LEU A 41 -6.29 -11.89 9.12
CA LEU A 41 -7.19 -11.85 7.96
C LEU A 41 -6.73 -10.74 7.02
N ARG A 42 -6.58 -11.07 5.73
CA ARG A 42 -6.33 -10.09 4.67
C ARG A 42 -7.52 -10.08 3.71
N VAL A 43 -8.15 -8.91 3.55
CA VAL A 43 -9.32 -8.71 2.69
C VAL A 43 -8.91 -7.83 1.50
N PRO A 44 -8.76 -8.39 0.29
CA PRO A 44 -8.51 -7.60 -0.92
C PRO A 44 -9.65 -6.61 -1.20
N LEU A 45 -9.36 -5.46 -1.82
CA LEU A 45 -10.38 -4.51 -2.26
C LEU A 45 -11.40 -5.09 -3.26
N THR A 46 -11.05 -6.18 -3.94
CA THR A 46 -11.96 -6.90 -4.85
C THR A 46 -13.01 -7.74 -4.09
N THR A 47 -12.90 -7.86 -2.78
CA THR A 47 -13.85 -8.62 -1.96
C THR A 47 -15.16 -7.85 -1.82
N PRO A 48 -16.32 -8.43 -2.20
CA PRO A 48 -17.60 -7.78 -2.02
C PRO A 48 -17.87 -7.44 -0.54
N PRO A 49 -18.52 -6.31 -0.24
CA PRO A 49 -18.77 -5.88 1.14
C PRO A 49 -19.53 -6.92 1.99
N THR A 50 -20.47 -7.64 1.38
CA THR A 50 -21.25 -8.70 2.04
C THR A 50 -20.37 -9.88 2.46
N LEU A 51 -19.44 -10.29 1.61
CA LEU A 51 -18.48 -11.35 1.91
C LEU A 51 -17.47 -10.90 2.96
N ALA A 52 -16.96 -9.67 2.85
CA ALA A 52 -16.05 -9.11 3.85
C ALA A 52 -16.70 -9.08 5.25
N ALA A 53 -17.96 -8.62 5.34
CA ALA A 53 -18.70 -8.61 6.60
C ALA A 53 -18.94 -10.03 7.16
N ALA A 54 -19.25 -11.00 6.30
CA ALA A 54 -19.43 -12.40 6.71
C ALA A 54 -18.13 -13.01 7.27
N LEU A 55 -16.98 -12.72 6.64
CA LEU A 55 -15.68 -13.19 7.11
C LEU A 55 -15.34 -12.61 8.49
N VAL A 56 -15.55 -11.31 8.70
CA VAL A 56 -15.32 -10.68 10.02
C VAL A 56 -16.25 -11.25 11.09
N LYS A 57 -17.53 -11.46 10.76
CA LYS A 57 -18.49 -12.10 11.68
C LYS A 57 -18.13 -13.54 12.03
N ALA A 58 -17.68 -14.33 11.05
CA ALA A 58 -17.29 -15.72 11.27
C ALA A 58 -16.10 -15.85 12.23
N LEU A 59 -15.28 -14.81 12.34
CA LEU A 59 -14.13 -14.76 13.25
C LEU A 59 -14.51 -14.43 14.70
N GLY A 60 -15.80 -14.24 15.00
CA GLY A 60 -16.28 -14.03 16.37
C GLY A 60 -15.90 -12.66 16.95
N VAL A 61 -15.54 -11.69 16.09
CA VAL A 61 -15.35 -10.29 16.49
C VAL A 61 -16.73 -9.66 16.60
N SER A 62 -17.42 -9.90 17.72
CA SER A 62 -18.73 -9.33 18.05
C SER A 62 -18.58 -8.07 18.89
#